data_AF-A0A967SWF3-F1
#
_entry.id   AF-A0A967SWF3-F1
#
_cell.length_a   1.000
_cell.length_b   1.000
_cell.length_c   1.000
_cell.angle_alpha   90.00
_cell.angle_beta   90.00
_cell.angle_gamma   90.00
#
_symmetry.space_group_name_H-M   'P 1'
#
loop_
_entity.id
_entity.type
_entity.pdbx_description
1 polymer ?
#
loop_
_entity_poly.entity_id
_entity_poly.type
_entity_poly.pdbx_seq_one_letter_code
_entity_poly.pdbx_strand_id
1 'polypeptide(L)'
;MPETWLITTVFCYSVVAVYGIEALFNIARDKQKSLKELYTPLGIAIGLGVIFAFGSNALLSFEKPGEFQRYAQQVAKQNNVSPDNPQVQQRVQNFMNTRLKPDRKEMASSDSTRYLILTLLAGGLIVGFIKRKVSKGYLLIGLLVLTAYDMLSVDSRYVDEDKMTSDNLEAEQMIQRQQTSADNFIMRNIDSGDGYPYRVFPLNRNPFNNAIPSYFYPSIGGYSGAKLAHYQDLIDHLLMDNQTGFNHAVLDMLNTKYLTIQQQIPFSGYTQVFNQNNQRVYRNDDVLPKAFFVDSVSTVDSPQQAVDRMKPSADFNPSTTAIVET
;
A
#
# COMPACT_ATOMS: atom_id res chain seq x y z
N MET A 1 -4.79 2.04 -2.99
CA MET A 1 -5.04 2.62 -4.34
C MET A 1 -4.14 1.99 -5.41
N PRO A 2 -2.85 1.67 -5.17
CA PRO A 2 -2.03 0.89 -6.10
C PRO A 2 -2.45 -0.58 -6.23
N GLU A 3 -3.02 -1.18 -5.17
CA GLU A 3 -3.29 -2.63 -5.14
C GLU A 3 -4.41 -3.07 -6.10
N THR A 4 -5.43 -2.23 -6.31
CA THR A 4 -6.58 -2.52 -7.16
C THR A 4 -6.22 -2.64 -8.64
N TRP A 5 -5.26 -1.86 -9.14
CA TRP A 5 -4.87 -1.91 -10.55
C TRP A 5 -4.12 -3.19 -10.91
N LEU A 6 -3.34 -3.71 -9.96
CA LEU A 6 -2.57 -4.94 -10.16
C LEU A 6 -3.50 -6.15 -10.25
N ILE A 7 -4.53 -6.20 -9.40
CA ILE A 7 -5.56 -7.25 -9.44
C ILE A 7 -6.35 -7.22 -10.74
N THR A 8 -6.81 -6.04 -11.18
CA THR A 8 -7.52 -5.90 -12.46
C THR A 8 -6.66 -6.37 -13.64
N THR A 9 -5.38 -6.03 -13.61
CA THR A 9 -4.42 -6.42 -14.66
C THR A 9 -4.25 -7.94 -14.72
N VAL A 10 -4.04 -8.59 -13.57
CA VAL A 10 -3.95 -10.05 -13.47
C VAL A 10 -5.21 -10.74 -13.99
N PHE A 11 -6.39 -10.22 -13.62
CA PHE A 11 -7.67 -10.74 -14.09
C PHE A 11 -7.78 -10.66 -15.63
N CYS A 12 -7.50 -9.49 -16.21
CA CYS A 12 -7.55 -9.29 -17.66
C CYS A 12 -6.61 -10.24 -18.42
N TYR A 13 -5.37 -10.42 -17.94
CA TYR A 13 -4.43 -11.34 -18.57
C TYR A 13 -4.84 -12.81 -18.45
N SER A 14 -5.45 -13.20 -17.33
CA SER A 14 -5.94 -14.56 -17.11
C SER A 14 -7.01 -14.95 -18.13
N VAL A 15 -7.95 -14.03 -18.41
CA VAL A 15 -8.99 -14.24 -19.43
C VAL A 15 -8.38 -14.40 -20.83
N VAL A 16 -7.44 -13.51 -21.21
CA VAL A 16 -6.73 -13.60 -22.49
C VAL A 16 -5.95 -14.90 -22.63
N ALA A 17 -5.31 -15.38 -21.55
CA ALA A 17 -4.57 -16.63 -21.54
C ALA A 17 -5.47 -17.84 -21.85
N VAL A 18 -6.70 -17.88 -21.28
CA VAL A 18 -7.67 -18.96 -21.55
C VAL A 18 -8.07 -18.98 -23.03
N TYR A 19 -8.42 -17.82 -23.61
CA TYR A 19 -8.71 -17.71 -25.04
C TYR A 19 -7.49 -18.07 -25.91
N GLY A 20 -6.28 -17.75 -25.45
CA GLY A 20 -5.03 -18.16 -26.09
C GLY A 20 -4.90 -19.68 -26.17
N ILE A 21 -5.17 -20.41 -25.08
CA ILE A 21 -5.13 -21.88 -25.05
C ILE A 21 -6.18 -22.48 -26.01
N GLU A 22 -7.40 -21.92 -26.04
CA GLU A 22 -8.43 -22.34 -26.98
C GLU A 22 -8.00 -22.12 -28.44
N ALA A 23 -7.43 -20.95 -28.75
CA ALA A 23 -6.88 -20.66 -30.07
C ALA A 23 -5.78 -21.66 -30.47
N LEU A 24 -4.88 -22.03 -29.56
CA LEU A 24 -3.86 -23.06 -29.79
C LEU A 24 -4.47 -24.42 -30.14
N PHE A 25 -5.55 -24.84 -29.47
CA PHE A 25 -6.25 -26.08 -29.80
C PHE A 25 -6.94 -26.04 -31.15
N ASN A 26 -7.50 -24.90 -31.53
CA ASN A 26 -8.08 -24.69 -32.85
C ASN A 26 -7.00 -24.76 -33.96
N ILE A 27 -5.84 -24.15 -33.74
CA ILE A 27 -4.68 -24.24 -34.66
C ILE A 27 -4.22 -25.69 -34.80
N ALA A 28 -4.10 -26.44 -33.69
CA ALA A 28 -3.65 -27.84 -33.74
C ALA A 28 -4.64 -28.80 -34.44
N ARG A 29 -5.94 -28.47 -34.42
CA ARG A 29 -7.00 -29.27 -35.05
C ARG A 29 -7.01 -29.09 -36.57
N ASP A 30 -6.75 -27.89 -37.05
CA ASP A 30 -6.75 -27.57 -38.47
C ASP A 30 -5.42 -27.97 -39.12
N LYS A 31 -5.46 -28.91 -40.07
CA LYS A 31 -4.27 -29.38 -40.80
C LYS A 31 -3.68 -28.33 -41.75
N GLN A 32 -4.45 -27.32 -42.14
CA GLN A 32 -3.96 -26.22 -42.99
C GLN A 32 -3.30 -25.10 -42.17
N LYS A 33 -3.68 -24.94 -40.90
CA LYS A 33 -3.06 -23.94 -40.02
C LYS A 33 -1.64 -24.37 -39.67
N SER A 34 -0.72 -23.54 -40.11
CA SER A 34 0.71 -23.78 -40.01
C SER A 34 1.31 -23.02 -38.82
N LEU A 35 2.50 -23.42 -38.38
CA LEU A 35 3.29 -22.75 -37.34
C LEU A 35 3.43 -21.22 -37.53
N LYS A 36 3.16 -20.71 -38.74
CA LYS A 36 3.13 -19.28 -39.06
C LYS A 36 2.23 -18.47 -38.13
N GLU A 37 1.08 -19.00 -37.70
CA GLU A 37 0.18 -18.28 -36.77
C GLU A 37 0.83 -18.04 -35.39
N LEU A 38 1.87 -18.80 -35.03
CA LEU A 38 2.61 -18.63 -33.79
C LEU A 38 3.76 -17.63 -33.89
N TYR A 39 4.24 -17.29 -35.09
CA TYR A 39 5.47 -16.50 -35.23
C TYR A 39 5.36 -15.12 -34.61
N THR A 40 4.24 -14.43 -34.82
CA THR A 40 4.02 -13.10 -34.26
C THR A 40 3.91 -13.12 -32.73
N PRO A 41 3.00 -13.89 -32.10
CA PRO A 41 2.88 -13.87 -30.63
C PRO A 41 4.14 -14.40 -29.94
N LEU A 42 4.74 -15.47 -30.44
CA LEU A 42 5.96 -16.04 -29.87
C LEU A 42 7.16 -15.10 -30.07
N GLY A 43 7.25 -14.47 -31.25
CA GLY A 43 8.29 -13.51 -31.59
C GLY A 43 8.22 -12.25 -30.73
N ILE A 44 7.03 -11.74 -30.43
CA ILE A 44 6.84 -10.62 -29.50
C ILE A 44 7.28 -11.03 -28.08
N ALA A 45 6.81 -12.17 -27.58
CA ALA A 45 7.12 -12.62 -26.22
C ALA A 45 8.64 -12.85 -26.02
N ILE A 46 9.27 -13.56 -26.96
CA ILE A 46 10.72 -13.80 -26.95
C ILE A 46 11.49 -12.50 -27.18
N GLY A 47 11.04 -11.66 -28.11
CA GLY A 47 11.67 -10.38 -28.45
C GLY A 47 11.72 -9.44 -27.24
N LEU A 48 10.63 -9.33 -26.48
CA LEU A 48 10.61 -8.60 -25.22
C LEU A 48 11.61 -9.18 -24.22
N GLY A 49 11.66 -10.51 -24.09
CA GLY A 49 12.61 -11.17 -23.20
C GLY A 49 14.07 -10.90 -23.55
N VAL A 50 14.40 -10.93 -24.85
CA VAL A 50 15.73 -10.60 -25.35
C VAL A 50 16.05 -9.12 -25.11
N ILE A 51 15.11 -8.21 -25.42
CA ILE A 51 15.30 -6.76 -25.19
C ILE A 51 15.59 -6.47 -23.72
N PHE A 52 14.87 -7.08 -22.78
CA PHE A 52 15.11 -6.84 -21.36
C PHE A 52 16.35 -7.58 -20.83
N ALA A 53 16.60 -8.82 -21.27
CA ALA A 53 17.77 -9.59 -20.85
C ALA A 53 19.09 -8.91 -21.24
N PHE A 54 19.16 -8.31 -22.43
CA PHE A 54 20.39 -7.70 -22.95
C PHE A 54 20.37 -6.16 -22.95
N GLY A 55 19.20 -5.55 -23.01
CA GLY A 55 19.02 -4.09 -23.13
C GLY A 55 18.58 -3.37 -21.87
N SER A 56 18.20 -4.06 -20.79
CA SER A 56 17.77 -3.42 -19.52
C SER A 56 18.79 -2.41 -19.00
N ASN A 57 20.09 -2.70 -19.13
CA ASN A 57 21.16 -1.81 -18.72
C ASN A 57 21.20 -0.47 -19.48
N ALA A 58 20.75 -0.44 -20.73
CA ALA A 58 20.68 0.75 -21.56
C ALA A 58 19.32 1.46 -21.46
N LEU A 59 18.25 0.69 -21.23
CA LEU A 59 16.87 1.19 -21.18
C LEU A 59 16.50 1.77 -19.81
N LEU A 60 17.13 1.30 -18.73
CA LEU A 60 16.75 1.65 -17.36
C LEU A 60 17.86 2.43 -16.65
N SER A 61 17.49 3.50 -15.95
CA SER A 61 18.41 4.27 -15.11
C SER A 61 18.74 3.58 -13.79
N PHE A 62 17.90 2.63 -13.36
CA PHE A 62 17.93 1.97 -12.05
C PHE A 62 17.88 2.94 -10.86
N GLU A 63 17.38 4.16 -11.09
CA GLU A 63 17.18 5.21 -10.09
C GLU A 63 15.73 5.65 -10.07
N LYS A 64 15.20 5.88 -8.87
CA LYS A 64 13.87 6.48 -8.72
C LYS A 64 13.98 8.01 -8.76
N PRO A 65 12.98 8.73 -9.32
CA PRO A 65 12.97 10.19 -9.29
C PRO A 65 13.13 10.73 -7.86
N GLY A 66 14.10 11.63 -7.65
CA GLY A 66 14.38 12.25 -6.35
C GLY A 66 15.03 11.34 -5.30
N GLU A 67 15.40 10.11 -5.64
CA GLU A 67 15.99 9.14 -4.71
C GLU A 67 17.34 9.59 -4.15
N PHE A 68 18.19 10.14 -5.02
CA PHE A 68 19.47 10.70 -4.62
C PHE A 68 19.31 11.74 -3.51
N GLN A 69 18.40 12.69 -3.69
CA GLN A 69 18.15 13.76 -2.72
C GLN A 69 17.63 13.23 -1.38
N ARG A 70 16.81 12.17 -1.40
CA ARG A 70 16.32 11.51 -0.18
C ARG A 70 17.46 10.89 0.61
N TYR A 71 18.38 10.18 -0.04
CA TYR A 71 19.57 9.64 0.63
C TYR A 71 20.51 10.74 1.12
N ALA A 72 20.71 11.81 0.35
CA ALA A 72 21.49 12.97 0.78
C ALA A 72 20.91 13.61 2.04
N GLN A 73 19.59 13.82 2.09
CA GLN A 73 18.92 14.33 3.29
C GLN A 73 19.05 13.39 4.49
N GLN A 74 18.97 12.08 4.28
CA GLN A 74 19.11 11.11 5.37
C GLN A 74 20.54 11.11 5.96
N VAL A 75 21.56 11.06 5.11
CA VAL A 75 22.96 11.11 5.53
C VAL A 75 23.29 12.46 6.18
N ALA A 76 22.78 13.56 5.64
CA ALA A 76 22.96 14.90 6.18
C ALA A 76 22.37 15.05 7.58
N LYS A 77 21.13 14.60 7.79
CA LYS A 77 20.48 14.58 9.11
C LYS A 77 21.24 13.75 10.13
N GLN A 78 21.77 12.60 9.72
CA GLN A 78 22.53 11.73 10.63
C GLN A 78 23.86 12.36 11.07
N ASN A 79 24.47 13.19 10.23
CA ASN A 79 25.78 13.80 10.49
C ASN A 79 25.69 15.29 10.86
N ASN A 80 24.48 15.86 11.03
CA ASN A 80 24.22 17.28 11.31
C ASN A 80 24.93 18.25 10.33
N VAL A 81 24.96 17.91 9.05
CA VAL A 81 25.56 18.74 7.97
C VAL A 81 24.54 19.07 6.90
N SER A 82 24.85 20.01 6.00
CA SER A 82 24.01 20.32 4.83
C SER A 82 23.92 19.14 3.84
N PRO A 83 22.76 18.85 3.23
CA PRO A 83 22.63 17.90 2.11
C PRO A 83 23.53 18.23 0.92
N ASP A 84 23.83 19.52 0.70
CA ASP A 84 24.66 20.00 -0.40
C ASP A 84 26.16 19.92 -0.09
N ASN A 85 26.54 19.40 1.09
CA ASN A 85 27.93 19.19 1.44
C ASN A 85 28.58 18.20 0.44
N PRO A 86 29.73 18.55 -0.20
CA PRO A 86 30.41 17.70 -1.15
C PRO A 86 30.72 16.28 -0.64
N GLN A 87 31.01 16.12 0.66
CA GLN A 87 31.28 14.82 1.28
C GLN A 87 30.03 13.95 1.36
N VAL A 88 28.86 14.55 1.62
CA VAL A 88 27.57 13.84 1.63
C VAL A 88 27.22 13.40 0.22
N GLN A 89 27.32 14.32 -0.74
CA GLN A 89 27.07 14.06 -2.16
C GLN A 89 27.94 12.91 -2.68
N GLN A 90 29.24 12.94 -2.39
CA GLN A 90 30.17 11.89 -2.80
C GLN A 90 29.88 10.55 -2.13
N ARG A 91 29.54 10.54 -0.84
CA ARG A 91 29.17 9.29 -0.12
C ARG A 91 27.90 8.68 -0.71
N VAL A 92 26.87 9.48 -0.98
CA VAL A 92 25.61 9.02 -1.58
C VAL A 92 25.84 8.53 -3.00
N GLN A 93 26.59 9.27 -3.81
CA GLN A 93 26.95 8.86 -5.17
C GLN A 93 27.69 7.52 -5.18
N ASN A 94 28.67 7.35 -4.28
CA ASN A 94 29.40 6.10 -4.13
C ASN A 94 28.47 4.96 -3.72
N PHE A 95 27.62 5.16 -2.72
CA PHE A 95 26.64 4.16 -2.28
C PHE A 95 25.70 3.76 -3.43
N MET A 96 25.20 4.73 -4.19
CA MET A 96 24.30 4.47 -5.32
C MET A 96 24.99 3.68 -6.44
N ASN A 97 26.21 4.07 -6.81
CA ASN A 97 26.94 3.46 -7.92
C ASN A 97 27.56 2.10 -7.57
N THR A 98 27.88 1.84 -6.29
CA THR A 98 28.58 0.61 -5.87
C THR A 98 27.68 -0.44 -5.23
N ARG A 99 26.50 -0.05 -4.73
CA ARG A 99 25.55 -0.99 -4.11
C ARG A 99 24.21 -0.99 -4.82
N LEU A 100 23.46 0.11 -4.73
CA LEU A 100 22.08 0.16 -5.22
C LEU A 100 21.93 -0.16 -6.71
N LYS A 101 22.70 0.51 -7.59
CA LYS A 101 22.59 0.29 -9.04
C LYS A 101 23.03 -1.11 -9.44
N PRO A 102 24.21 -1.63 -9.01
CA PRO A 102 24.59 -3.01 -9.26
C PRO A 102 23.53 -4.01 -8.82
N ASP A 103 23.04 -3.92 -7.59
CA ASP A 103 22.03 -4.85 -7.05
C ASP A 103 20.76 -4.86 -7.90
N ARG A 104 20.27 -3.66 -8.28
CA ARG A 104 19.07 -3.54 -9.12
C ARG A 104 19.26 -4.04 -10.55
N LYS A 105 20.45 -3.83 -11.12
CA LYS A 105 20.82 -4.36 -12.44
C LYS A 105 20.86 -5.88 -12.42
N GLU A 106 21.45 -6.45 -11.38
CA GLU A 106 21.49 -7.90 -11.19
C GLU A 106 20.09 -8.48 -11.02
N MET A 107 19.24 -7.87 -10.17
CA MET A 107 17.85 -8.29 -10.02
C MET A 107 17.09 -8.24 -11.35
N ALA A 108 17.18 -7.14 -12.09
CA ALA A 108 16.51 -6.99 -13.37
C ALA A 108 17.03 -7.98 -14.43
N SER A 109 18.34 -8.19 -14.49
CA SER A 109 18.96 -9.14 -15.42
C SER A 109 18.58 -10.60 -15.09
N SER A 110 18.55 -10.94 -13.80
CA SER A 110 18.14 -12.27 -13.32
C SER A 110 16.67 -12.54 -13.66
N ASP A 111 15.77 -11.60 -13.36
CA ASP A 111 14.34 -11.73 -13.71
C ASP A 111 14.13 -11.79 -15.23
N SER A 112 14.87 -11.00 -16.01
CA SER A 112 14.77 -11.00 -17.48
C SER A 112 15.25 -12.31 -18.09
N THR A 113 16.35 -12.87 -17.57
CA THR A 113 16.87 -14.17 -17.97
C THR A 113 15.88 -15.29 -17.63
N ARG A 114 15.29 -15.28 -16.42
CA ARG A 114 14.25 -16.26 -16.03
C ARG A 114 13.06 -16.18 -16.98
N TYR A 115 12.53 -14.98 -17.23
CA TYR A 115 11.43 -14.77 -18.16
C TYR A 115 11.73 -15.33 -19.56
N LEU A 116 12.93 -15.07 -20.09
CA LEU A 116 13.33 -15.57 -21.40
C LEU A 116 13.39 -17.10 -21.44
N ILE A 117 14.00 -17.73 -20.43
CA ILE A 117 14.08 -19.19 -20.33
C ILE A 117 12.68 -19.81 -20.27
N LEU A 118 11.81 -19.32 -19.39
CA LEU A 118 10.45 -19.85 -19.24
C LEU A 118 9.61 -19.65 -20.51
N THR A 119 9.75 -18.50 -21.17
CA THR A 119 9.07 -18.21 -22.44
C THR A 119 9.54 -19.15 -23.55
N LEU A 120 10.84 -19.44 -23.64
CA LEU A 120 11.39 -20.39 -24.60
C LEU A 120 10.92 -21.83 -24.33
N LEU A 121 10.84 -22.25 -23.06
CA LEU A 121 10.32 -23.56 -22.68
C LEU A 121 8.83 -23.70 -23.00
N ALA A 122 8.02 -22.71 -22.63
CA ALA A 122 6.60 -22.67 -22.95
C ALA A 122 6.38 -22.66 -24.47
N GLY A 123 7.15 -21.85 -25.20
CA GLY A 123 7.10 -21.81 -26.66
C GLY A 123 7.50 -23.13 -27.31
N GLY A 124 8.52 -23.81 -26.77
CA GLY A 124 8.92 -25.15 -27.19
C GLY A 124 7.81 -26.19 -27.01
N LEU A 125 7.11 -26.16 -25.86
CA LEU A 125 5.94 -27.02 -25.61
C LEU A 125 4.81 -26.75 -26.60
N ILE A 126 4.50 -25.47 -26.86
CA ILE A 126 3.46 -25.07 -27.81
C ILE A 126 3.80 -25.53 -29.23
N VAL A 127 5.03 -25.29 -29.69
CA VAL A 127 5.49 -25.75 -31.02
C VAL A 127 5.48 -27.28 -31.11
N GLY A 128 5.89 -27.98 -30.04
CA GLY A 128 5.83 -29.43 -29.94
C GLY A 128 4.40 -29.97 -30.04
N PHE A 129 3.44 -29.28 -29.41
CA PHE A 129 2.02 -29.61 -29.48
C PHE A 129 1.46 -29.43 -30.89
N ILE A 130 1.72 -28.28 -31.55
CA ILE A 130 1.27 -28.06 -32.94
C ILE A 130 1.89 -29.09 -33.91
N LYS A 131 3.17 -29.47 -33.70
CA LYS A 131 3.84 -30.53 -34.45
C LYS A 131 3.39 -31.95 -34.06
N ARG A 132 2.40 -32.11 -33.17
CA ARG A 132 1.87 -33.39 -32.68
C ARG A 132 2.90 -34.28 -31.97
N LYS A 133 4.00 -33.70 -31.48
CA LYS A 133 5.00 -34.39 -30.66
C LYS A 133 4.66 -34.39 -29.17
N VAL A 134 3.81 -33.45 -28.74
CA VAL A 134 3.34 -33.29 -27.36
C VAL A 134 1.83 -33.45 -27.36
N SER A 135 1.28 -34.22 -26.42
CA SER A 135 -0.18 -34.39 -26.30
C SER A 135 -0.82 -33.17 -25.62
N LYS A 136 -2.15 -33.02 -25.75
CA LYS A 136 -2.90 -31.96 -25.06
C LYS A 136 -2.67 -31.97 -23.54
N GLY A 137 -2.66 -33.15 -22.93
CA GLY A 137 -2.45 -33.30 -21.49
C GLY A 137 -1.05 -32.84 -21.06
N TYR A 138 -0.01 -33.26 -21.79
CA TYR A 138 1.36 -32.85 -21.50
C TYR A 138 1.58 -31.35 -21.72
N LEU A 139 0.94 -30.73 -22.72
CA LEU A 139 0.98 -29.28 -22.89
C LEU A 139 0.41 -28.57 -21.65
N LEU A 140 -0.80 -28.94 -21.22
CA LEU A 140 -1.48 -28.27 -20.10
C LEU A 140 -0.72 -28.44 -18.78
N ILE A 141 -0.27 -29.66 -18.47
CA ILE A 141 0.54 -29.92 -17.28
C ILE A 141 1.87 -29.16 -17.36
N GLY A 142 2.53 -29.16 -18.52
CA GLY A 142 3.79 -28.45 -18.71
C GLY A 142 3.65 -26.93 -18.50
N LEU A 143 2.61 -26.31 -19.07
CA LEU A 143 2.33 -24.89 -18.84
C LEU A 143 2.00 -24.60 -17.37
N LEU A 144 1.19 -25.45 -16.72
CA LEU A 144 0.88 -25.31 -15.30
C LEU A 144 2.13 -25.37 -14.42
N VAL A 145 3.03 -26.33 -14.67
CA VAL A 145 4.28 -26.47 -13.92
C VAL A 145 5.21 -25.26 -14.15
N LEU A 146 5.34 -24.79 -15.39
CA LEU A 146 6.17 -23.61 -15.69
C LEU A 146 5.63 -22.36 -14.99
N THR A 147 4.32 -22.13 -15.02
CA THR A 147 3.69 -20.99 -14.34
C THR A 147 3.79 -21.11 -12.82
N ALA A 148 3.54 -22.30 -12.26
CA ALA A 148 3.69 -22.53 -10.82
C ALA A 148 5.13 -22.30 -10.36
N TYR A 149 6.12 -22.77 -11.13
CA TYR A 149 7.52 -22.53 -10.84
C TYR A 149 7.87 -21.04 -10.85
N ASP A 150 7.39 -20.27 -11.85
CA ASP A 150 7.61 -18.83 -11.90
C ASP A 150 7.04 -18.13 -10.67
N MET A 151 5.76 -18.40 -10.35
CA MET A 151 5.09 -17.77 -9.22
C MET A 151 5.75 -18.14 -7.89
N LEU A 152 5.96 -19.44 -7.62
CA LEU A 152 6.57 -19.90 -6.36
C LEU A 152 8.00 -19.38 -6.19
N SER A 153 8.80 -19.34 -7.26
CA SER A 153 10.16 -18.79 -7.22
C SER A 153 10.20 -17.29 -6.94
N VAL A 154 9.17 -16.55 -7.37
CA VAL A 154 9.06 -15.11 -7.08
C VAL A 154 8.59 -14.90 -5.65
N ASP A 155 7.54 -15.60 -5.24
CA ASP A 155 6.91 -15.47 -3.92
C ASP A 155 7.86 -15.83 -2.79
N SER A 156 8.72 -16.83 -2.98
CA SER A 156 9.73 -17.23 -1.99
C SER A 156 10.74 -16.13 -1.66
N ARG A 157 10.88 -15.08 -2.48
CA ARG A 157 11.74 -13.91 -2.18
C ARG A 157 11.13 -12.98 -1.14
N TYR A 158 9.81 -13.06 -0.95
CA TYR A 158 9.05 -12.22 -0.03
C TYR A 158 8.67 -12.98 1.25
N VAL A 159 8.69 -14.31 1.21
CA VAL A 159 8.57 -15.18 2.38
C VAL A 159 9.97 -15.38 2.96
N ASP A 160 10.32 -14.53 3.91
CA ASP A 160 11.60 -14.61 4.62
C ASP A 160 11.47 -15.65 5.74
N GLU A 161 11.84 -16.91 5.45
CA GLU A 161 11.77 -18.04 6.41
C GLU A 161 12.56 -17.75 7.69
N ASP A 162 13.64 -16.95 7.62
CA ASP A 162 14.43 -16.54 8.78
C ASP A 162 13.73 -15.47 9.64
N LYS A 163 12.70 -14.80 9.09
CA LYS A 163 11.78 -13.92 9.83
C LYS A 163 10.47 -14.61 10.19
N MET A 164 10.24 -15.84 9.74
CA MET A 164 9.17 -16.67 10.29
C MET A 164 9.61 -17.03 11.71
N THR A 165 9.09 -16.28 12.66
CA THR A 165 9.44 -16.43 14.06
C THR A 165 9.22 -17.88 14.48
N SER A 166 10.23 -18.50 15.07
CA SER A 166 10.04 -19.71 15.87
C SER A 166 8.87 -19.48 16.85
N ASP A 167 8.04 -20.50 17.07
CA ASP A 167 6.78 -20.57 17.87
C ASP A 167 6.70 -19.85 19.25
N ASN A 168 7.67 -19.04 19.66
CA ASN A 168 7.82 -18.52 21.03
C ASN A 168 7.83 -16.98 21.16
N LEU A 169 7.45 -16.21 20.13
CA LEU A 169 7.02 -14.83 20.33
C LEU A 169 5.53 -14.76 20.02
N GLU A 170 4.71 -14.90 21.05
CA GLU A 170 3.28 -14.61 20.96
C GLU A 170 3.13 -13.23 20.31
N ALA A 171 2.36 -13.13 19.22
CA ALA A 171 2.19 -11.89 18.46
C ALA A 171 1.82 -10.70 19.37
N GLU A 172 1.12 -10.97 20.48
CA GLU A 172 0.83 -10.02 21.54
C GLU A 172 2.07 -9.37 22.15
N GLN A 173 3.12 -10.15 22.47
CA GLN A 173 4.35 -9.62 23.05
C GLN A 173 5.06 -8.69 22.05
N MET A 174 5.02 -8.98 20.75
CA MET A 174 5.57 -8.11 19.71
C MET A 174 4.79 -6.80 19.59
N ILE A 175 3.47 -6.84 19.74
CA ILE A 175 2.62 -5.65 19.75
C ILE A 175 2.88 -4.82 21.02
N GLN A 176 2.95 -5.47 22.19
CA GLN A 176 3.23 -4.82 23.47
C GLN A 176 4.60 -4.14 23.49
N ARG A 177 5.65 -4.72 22.88
CA ARG A 177 6.97 -4.06 22.72
C ARG A 177 6.92 -2.78 21.91
N GLN A 178 5.91 -2.62 21.06
CA GLN A 178 5.72 -1.41 20.27
C GLN A 178 4.93 -0.35 21.02
N GLN A 179 4.48 -0.59 22.26
CA GLN A 179 3.79 0.39 23.09
C GLN A 179 4.71 1.57 23.40
N THR A 180 4.17 2.79 23.29
CA THR A 180 4.90 4.03 23.56
C THR A 180 4.48 4.70 24.85
N SER A 181 5.18 5.76 25.25
CA SER A 181 4.83 6.55 26.43
C SER A 181 3.49 7.29 26.25
N ALA A 182 3.16 7.74 25.03
CA ALA A 182 1.84 8.26 24.72
C ALA A 182 0.75 7.20 24.86
N ASP A 183 0.99 5.97 24.37
CA ASP A 183 0.01 4.88 24.46
C ASP A 183 -0.28 4.52 25.93
N ASN A 184 0.77 4.44 26.76
CA ASN A 184 0.64 4.26 28.21
C ASN A 184 -0.17 5.37 28.88
N PHE A 185 0.05 6.63 28.51
CA PHE A 185 -0.73 7.75 29.02
C PHE A 185 -2.20 7.59 28.62
N ILE A 186 -2.48 7.31 27.36
CA ILE A 186 -3.85 7.13 26.85
C ILE A 186 -4.56 6.00 27.60
N MET A 187 -3.96 4.82 27.70
CA MET A 187 -4.59 3.65 28.35
C MET A 187 -5.03 3.96 29.78
N ARG A 188 -4.26 4.74 30.53
CA ARG A 188 -4.59 5.12 31.91
C ARG A 188 -5.69 6.18 32.02
N ASN A 189 -5.99 6.89 30.93
CA ASN A 189 -6.89 8.06 30.94
C ASN A 189 -8.14 7.89 30.07
N ILE A 190 -8.16 6.90 29.17
CA ILE A 190 -9.28 6.70 28.23
C ILE A 190 -10.27 5.64 28.70
N ASP A 191 -9.84 4.71 29.54
CA ASP A 191 -10.71 3.70 30.16
C ASP A 191 -11.46 4.33 31.35
N SER A 192 -12.78 4.19 31.37
CA SER A 192 -13.62 4.67 32.48
C SER A 192 -13.93 3.59 33.51
N GLY A 193 -13.39 2.38 33.38
CA GLY A 193 -13.72 1.20 34.19
C GLY A 193 -14.94 0.44 33.67
N ASP A 194 -15.91 1.15 33.09
CA ASP A 194 -17.09 0.58 32.41
C ASP A 194 -16.88 0.39 30.89
N GLY A 195 -15.63 0.50 30.42
CA GLY A 195 -15.23 0.39 29.03
C GLY A 195 -14.61 1.67 28.47
N TYR A 196 -14.58 1.79 27.14
CA TYR A 196 -13.93 2.90 26.44
C TYR A 196 -14.95 3.91 25.90
N PRO A 197 -15.24 5.02 26.60
CA PRO A 197 -16.22 6.02 26.16
C PRO A 197 -15.78 6.86 24.96
N TYR A 198 -14.47 6.89 24.65
CA TYR A 198 -13.90 7.74 23.61
C TYR A 198 -12.93 6.98 22.69
N ARG A 199 -12.64 7.59 21.54
CA ARG A 199 -11.65 7.11 20.56
C ARG A 199 -10.43 8.02 20.49
N VAL A 200 -9.35 7.48 19.91
CA VAL A 200 -8.06 8.16 19.71
C VAL A 200 -7.72 8.27 18.23
N PHE A 201 -7.11 9.38 17.84
CA PHE A 201 -6.53 9.57 16.52
C PHE A 201 -4.99 9.48 16.55
N PRO A 202 -4.40 8.33 16.14
CA PRO A 202 -2.98 8.06 16.29
C PRO A 202 -2.13 8.58 15.13
N LEU A 203 -2.04 9.91 15.00
CA LEU A 203 -1.32 10.59 13.91
C LEU A 203 0.19 10.27 13.89
N ASN A 204 0.77 9.89 15.02
CA ASN A 204 2.18 9.47 15.13
C ASN A 204 2.53 8.15 14.41
N ARG A 205 1.56 7.42 13.84
CA ARG A 205 1.76 6.03 13.38
C ARG A 205 1.13 5.67 12.02
N ASN A 206 0.87 6.63 11.14
CA ASN A 206 0.09 6.43 9.91
C ASN A 206 -1.30 5.83 10.23
N PRO A 207 -2.21 6.65 10.77
CA PRO A 207 -3.39 6.20 11.51
C PRO A 207 -4.29 5.26 10.71
N PHE A 208 -4.36 5.37 9.39
CA PHE A 208 -5.25 4.56 8.55
C PHE A 208 -4.57 3.38 7.87
N ASN A 209 -3.29 3.11 8.19
CA ASN A 209 -2.56 1.96 7.66
C ASN A 209 -1.83 1.19 8.77
N ASN A 210 -2.24 1.37 10.02
CA ASN A 210 -1.63 0.73 11.18
C ASN A 210 -2.70 0.24 12.15
N ALA A 211 -2.73 -1.06 12.43
CA ALA A 211 -3.67 -1.68 13.36
C ALA A 211 -3.17 -1.71 14.82
N ILE A 212 -1.90 -1.41 15.07
CA ILE A 212 -1.27 -1.56 16.39
C ILE A 212 -1.95 -0.70 17.49
N PRO A 213 -2.28 0.59 17.27
CA PRO A 213 -2.95 1.39 18.30
C PRO A 213 -4.25 0.75 18.81
N SER A 214 -5.00 0.10 17.92
CA SER A 214 -6.27 -0.55 18.25
C SER A 214 -6.14 -1.74 19.18
N TYR A 215 -4.94 -2.28 19.39
CA TYR A 215 -4.68 -3.27 20.43
C TYR A 215 -4.75 -2.67 21.84
N PHE A 216 -4.39 -1.39 21.99
CA PHE A 216 -4.29 -0.72 23.30
C PHE A 216 -5.54 0.09 23.67
N TYR A 217 -6.22 0.69 22.69
CA TYR A 217 -7.38 1.56 22.90
C TYR A 217 -8.17 1.74 21.59
N PRO A 218 -9.47 2.10 21.65
CA PRO A 218 -10.23 2.36 20.44
C PRO A 218 -9.67 3.51 19.64
N SER A 219 -9.51 3.29 18.33
CA SER A 219 -9.01 4.30 17.41
C SER A 219 -10.04 4.61 16.33
N ILE A 220 -10.06 5.87 15.84
CA ILE A 220 -10.69 6.21 14.57
C ILE A 220 -9.84 5.75 13.37
N GLY A 221 -8.59 5.39 13.62
CA GLY A 221 -7.71 4.75 12.63
C GLY A 221 -7.87 3.23 12.60
N GLY A 222 -6.86 2.59 12.02
CA GLY A 222 -6.77 1.14 11.85
C GLY A 222 -6.41 0.75 10.43
N TYR A 223 -5.83 -0.44 10.28
CA TYR A 223 -5.72 -1.10 8.99
C TYR A 223 -6.83 -2.13 8.83
N SER A 224 -7.57 -2.04 7.73
CA SER A 224 -8.51 -3.06 7.25
C SER A 224 -8.33 -3.19 5.74
N GLY A 225 -8.27 -4.42 5.24
CA GLY A 225 -8.20 -4.70 3.80
C GLY A 225 -9.48 -4.31 3.04
N ALA A 226 -10.59 -4.12 3.76
CA ALA A 226 -11.88 -3.71 3.21
C ALA A 226 -12.47 -2.57 4.05
N LYS A 227 -12.03 -1.33 3.78
CA LYS A 227 -12.65 -0.13 4.37
C LYS A 227 -13.96 0.20 3.65
N LEU A 228 -14.94 0.68 4.41
CA LEU A 228 -16.18 1.21 3.83
C LEU A 228 -15.87 2.42 2.96
N ALA A 229 -16.48 2.50 1.77
CA ALA A 229 -16.27 3.60 0.83
C ALA A 229 -16.55 4.97 1.48
N HIS A 230 -17.68 5.12 2.18
CA HIS A 230 -18.01 6.36 2.89
C HIS A 230 -16.99 6.76 3.97
N TYR A 231 -16.35 5.78 4.62
CA TYR A 231 -15.29 6.08 5.59
C TYR A 231 -14.00 6.52 4.88
N GLN A 232 -13.71 5.93 3.72
CA GLN A 232 -12.59 6.36 2.87
C GLN A 232 -12.82 7.79 2.36
N ASP A 233 -14.03 8.13 1.94
CA ASP A 233 -14.40 9.51 1.53
C ASP A 233 -14.24 10.50 2.69
N LEU A 234 -14.66 10.13 3.90
CA LEU A 234 -14.44 10.93 5.10
C LEU A 234 -12.94 11.17 5.34
N ILE A 235 -12.11 10.13 5.20
CA ILE A 235 -10.66 10.26 5.37
C ILE A 235 -10.05 11.19 4.32
N ASP A 236 -10.43 11.00 3.06
CA ASP A 236 -9.80 11.68 1.92
C ASP A 236 -10.28 13.13 1.75
N HIS A 237 -11.50 13.45 2.19
CA HIS A 237 -12.13 14.74 1.91
C HIS A 237 -12.52 15.56 3.14
N LEU A 238 -12.67 14.93 4.31
CA LEU A 238 -13.25 15.60 5.48
C LEU A 238 -12.32 15.72 6.68
N LEU A 239 -11.35 14.82 6.88
CA LEU A 239 -10.50 14.85 8.08
C LEU A 239 -9.45 15.96 8.09
N MET A 240 -8.84 16.22 6.93
CA MET A 240 -7.76 17.20 6.81
C MET A 240 -8.32 18.52 6.31
N ASP A 241 -7.85 19.62 6.90
CA ASP A 241 -8.17 20.96 6.46
C ASP A 241 -6.90 21.75 6.11
N ASN A 242 -6.96 22.49 5.02
CA ASN A 242 -5.80 23.23 4.52
C ASN A 242 -5.50 24.50 5.34
N GLN A 243 -6.46 25.00 6.14
CA GLN A 243 -6.30 26.25 6.91
C GLN A 243 -6.06 26.01 8.40
N THR A 244 -6.80 25.07 8.98
CA THR A 244 -6.83 24.73 10.42
C THR A 244 -6.11 23.42 10.73
N GLY A 245 -5.65 22.68 9.72
CA GLY A 245 -4.98 21.40 9.87
C GLY A 245 -5.95 20.22 9.95
N PHE A 246 -6.94 20.26 10.84
CA PHE A 246 -7.97 19.22 10.96
C PHE A 246 -9.38 19.81 10.98
N ASN A 247 -10.34 19.05 10.45
CA ASN A 247 -11.74 19.37 10.61
C ASN A 247 -12.23 18.96 12.00
N HIS A 248 -12.31 19.94 12.90
CA HIS A 248 -12.70 19.76 14.30
C HIS A 248 -14.07 19.11 14.43
N ALA A 249 -15.09 19.64 13.75
CA ALA A 249 -16.44 19.09 13.73
C ALA A 249 -16.46 17.58 13.41
N VAL A 250 -15.70 17.17 12.39
CA VAL A 250 -15.62 15.75 12.02
C VAL A 250 -14.94 14.92 13.13
N LEU A 251 -13.88 15.43 13.74
CA LEU A 251 -13.22 14.74 14.86
C LEU A 251 -14.12 14.64 16.10
N ASP A 252 -14.91 15.67 16.37
CA ASP A 252 -15.86 15.74 17.48
C ASP A 252 -16.95 14.67 17.31
N MET A 253 -17.59 14.62 16.14
CA MET A 253 -18.65 13.63 15.85
C MET A 253 -18.13 12.19 15.75
N LEU A 254 -16.85 12.00 15.41
CA LEU A 254 -16.19 10.69 15.47
C LEU A 254 -15.86 10.24 16.89
N ASN A 255 -16.22 11.04 17.91
CA ASN A 255 -15.98 10.77 19.33
C ASN A 255 -14.47 10.70 19.64
N THR A 256 -13.69 11.58 19.00
CA THR A 256 -12.22 11.64 19.13
C THR A 256 -11.82 12.53 20.29
N LYS A 257 -11.42 11.93 21.42
CA LYS A 257 -11.01 12.67 22.62
C LYS A 257 -9.52 12.97 22.67
N TYR A 258 -8.69 12.10 22.09
CA TYR A 258 -7.24 12.27 22.14
C TYR A 258 -6.61 12.17 20.76
N LEU A 259 -5.64 13.04 20.50
CA LEU A 259 -4.79 13.02 19.30
C LEU A 259 -3.35 12.76 19.77
N THR A 260 -2.69 11.75 19.20
CA THR A 260 -1.27 11.48 19.46
C THR A 260 -0.43 11.94 18.26
N ILE A 261 0.40 12.95 18.47
CA ILE A 261 1.16 13.62 17.40
C ILE A 261 2.58 13.93 17.88
N GLN A 262 3.54 13.93 16.96
CA GLN A 262 4.95 14.28 17.30
C GLN A 262 5.19 15.79 17.26
N GLN A 263 4.50 16.47 16.33
CA GLN A 263 4.62 17.91 16.12
C GLN A 263 3.68 18.69 17.04
N GLN A 264 4.04 19.94 17.32
CA GLN A 264 3.15 20.84 18.04
C GLN A 264 1.99 21.25 17.13
N ILE A 265 0.78 21.19 17.68
CA ILE A 265 -0.42 21.68 17.00
C ILE A 265 -0.47 23.22 17.10
N PRO A 266 -0.64 23.95 15.97
CA PRO A 266 -0.69 25.41 15.96
C PRO A 266 -2.10 26.01 16.12
N PHE A 267 -3.15 25.19 16.27
CA PHE A 267 -4.56 25.62 16.28
C PHE A 267 -5.24 25.40 17.64
N SER A 268 -6.30 26.17 17.91
CA SER A 268 -7.09 26.17 19.16
C SER A 268 -8.03 24.96 19.29
N GLY A 269 -8.65 24.78 20.46
CA GLY A 269 -9.61 23.67 20.72
C GLY A 269 -8.98 22.38 21.23
N TYR A 270 -7.65 22.37 21.41
CA TYR A 270 -6.91 21.21 21.90
C TYR A 270 -5.98 21.58 23.06
N THR A 271 -6.13 20.88 24.17
CA THR A 271 -5.28 21.06 25.36
C THR A 271 -4.18 20.00 25.36
N GLN A 272 -2.90 20.42 25.37
CA GLN A 272 -1.78 19.47 25.51
C GLN A 272 -1.79 18.87 26.92
N VAL A 273 -2.00 17.57 27.03
CA VAL A 273 -2.10 16.84 28.32
C VAL A 273 -0.90 15.92 28.58
N PHE A 274 -0.05 15.69 27.56
CA PHE A 274 1.17 14.88 27.69
C PHE A 274 2.24 15.35 26.71
N ASN A 275 3.51 15.35 27.14
CA ASN A 275 4.66 15.63 26.29
C ASN A 275 5.93 14.96 26.85
N GLN A 276 6.33 13.82 26.25
CA GLN A 276 7.58 13.11 26.58
C GLN A 276 8.12 12.39 25.34
N ASN A 277 9.44 12.21 25.24
CA ASN A 277 10.08 11.41 24.17
C ASN A 277 9.66 11.80 22.73
N ASN A 278 9.50 13.10 22.47
CA ASN A 278 9.01 13.62 21.18
C ASN A 278 7.62 13.10 20.77
N GLN A 279 6.80 12.74 21.76
CA GLN A 279 5.40 12.37 21.62
C GLN A 279 4.53 13.30 22.45
N ARG A 280 3.47 13.81 21.83
CA ARG A 280 2.50 14.68 22.48
C ARG A 280 1.12 14.05 22.41
N VAL A 281 0.34 14.27 23.46
CA VAL A 281 -1.10 13.96 23.48
C VAL A 281 -1.86 15.26 23.68
N TYR A 282 -2.80 15.51 22.78
CA TYR A 282 -3.74 16.60 22.86
C TYR A 282 -5.12 16.04 23.20
N ARG A 283 -5.80 16.67 24.16
CA ARG A 283 -7.19 16.38 24.51
C ARG A 283 -8.10 17.34 23.75
N ASN A 284 -9.09 16.77 23.07
CA ASN A 284 -10.23 17.47 22.52
C ASN A 284 -11.25 17.74 23.63
N ASP A 285 -11.52 19.01 23.89
CA ASP A 285 -12.47 19.42 24.94
C ASP A 285 -13.92 19.47 24.41
N ASP A 286 -14.12 19.50 23.09
CA ASP A 286 -15.42 19.61 22.42
C ASP A 286 -15.96 18.26 21.88
N VAL A 287 -15.35 17.16 22.32
CA VAL A 287 -15.68 15.80 21.85
C VAL A 287 -17.13 15.43 22.11
N LEU A 288 -17.83 14.94 21.08
CA LEU A 288 -19.19 14.42 21.20
C LEU A 288 -19.21 12.97 21.71
N PRO A 289 -20.28 12.53 22.38
CA PRO A 289 -20.44 11.12 22.76
C PRO A 289 -20.62 10.23 21.52
N LYS A 290 -20.48 8.92 21.68
CA LYS A 290 -20.61 7.95 20.56
C LYS A 290 -21.97 8.02 19.83
N ALA A 291 -23.00 8.46 20.54
CA ALA A 291 -24.33 8.71 20.00
C ALA A 291 -24.89 9.97 20.68
N PHE A 292 -25.46 10.86 19.89
CA PHE A 292 -26.07 12.11 20.33
C PHE A 292 -27.27 12.43 19.44
N PHE A 293 -28.13 13.33 19.91
CA PHE A 293 -29.22 13.91 19.13
C PHE A 293 -28.80 15.29 18.60
N VAL A 294 -29.48 15.72 17.54
CA VAL A 294 -29.31 17.03 16.90
C VAL A 294 -30.64 17.77 16.92
N ASP A 295 -30.59 19.10 16.82
CA ASP A 295 -31.78 19.96 16.82
C ASP A 295 -32.45 20.02 15.44
N SER A 296 -31.69 19.80 14.37
CA SER A 296 -32.17 19.97 12.99
C SER A 296 -31.55 19.00 11.99
N VAL A 297 -32.24 18.84 10.85
CA VAL A 297 -31.78 18.01 9.72
C VAL A 297 -31.67 18.89 8.48
N SER A 298 -30.52 18.81 7.81
CA SER A 298 -30.27 19.41 6.50
C SER A 298 -30.23 18.30 5.44
N THR A 299 -31.15 18.32 4.50
CA THR A 299 -31.16 17.35 3.39
C THR A 299 -30.24 17.79 2.26
N VAL A 300 -29.64 16.84 1.55
CA VAL A 300 -28.79 17.07 0.37
C VAL A 300 -29.09 16.04 -0.72
N ASP A 301 -28.92 16.44 -1.98
CA ASP A 301 -29.36 15.63 -3.14
C ASP A 301 -28.26 14.67 -3.64
N SER A 302 -27.04 14.73 -3.09
CA SER A 302 -25.94 13.85 -3.50
C SER A 302 -24.85 13.73 -2.43
N PRO A 303 -24.04 12.65 -2.46
CA PRO A 303 -22.90 12.47 -1.56
C PRO A 303 -21.88 13.62 -1.62
N GLN A 304 -21.68 14.19 -2.81
CA GLN A 304 -20.76 15.32 -2.99
C GLN A 304 -21.24 16.56 -2.22
N GLN A 305 -22.53 16.85 -2.27
CA GLN A 305 -23.11 17.95 -1.49
C GLN A 305 -23.02 17.68 0.02
N ALA A 306 -23.17 16.42 0.45
CA ALA A 306 -22.99 16.04 1.86
C ALA A 306 -21.57 16.37 2.35
N VAL A 307 -20.55 15.95 1.57
CA VAL A 307 -19.14 16.26 1.84
C VAL A 307 -18.91 17.77 1.86
N ASP A 308 -19.42 18.50 0.87
CA ASP A 308 -19.21 19.95 0.80
C ASP A 308 -19.85 20.71 1.98
N ARG A 309 -20.99 20.22 2.48
CA ARG A 309 -21.64 20.76 3.68
C ARG A 309 -20.91 20.43 4.98
N MET A 310 -20.08 19.40 5.02
CA MET A 310 -19.28 19.03 6.20
C MET A 310 -17.86 19.62 6.18
N LYS A 311 -17.45 20.30 5.10
CA LYS A 311 -16.15 20.97 5.05
C LYS A 311 -16.08 22.10 6.08
N PRO A 312 -14.90 22.42 6.63
CA PRO A 312 -14.75 23.50 7.62
C PRO A 312 -15.25 24.87 7.11
N SER A 313 -15.17 25.12 5.80
CA SER A 313 -15.68 26.34 5.17
C SER A 313 -17.20 26.51 5.25
N ALA A 314 -17.95 25.46 5.58
CA ALA A 314 -19.40 25.46 5.61
C ALA A 314 -19.99 25.66 7.03
N ASP A 315 -19.15 25.91 8.04
CA ASP A 315 -19.55 26.15 9.44
C ASP A 315 -20.48 25.04 10.00
N PHE A 316 -20.15 23.79 9.66
CA PHE A 316 -20.92 22.63 10.09
C PHE A 316 -20.72 22.36 11.58
N ASN A 317 -21.81 22.34 12.34
CA ASN A 317 -21.82 21.92 13.73
C ASN A 317 -22.59 20.60 13.89
N PRO A 318 -21.89 19.47 14.16
CA PRO A 318 -22.52 18.17 14.30
C PRO A 318 -23.37 18.06 15.56
N SER A 319 -23.19 18.90 16.58
CA SER A 319 -24.00 18.85 17.81
C SER A 319 -25.43 19.33 17.59
N THR A 320 -25.68 20.14 16.57
CA THR A 320 -26.99 20.78 16.32
C THR A 320 -27.63 20.35 15.01
N THR A 321 -26.85 19.84 14.05
CA THR A 321 -27.34 19.58 12.68
C THR A 321 -26.85 18.22 12.17
N ALA A 322 -27.79 17.41 11.67
CA ALA A 322 -27.46 16.21 10.89
C ALA A 322 -27.64 16.49 9.39
N ILE A 323 -26.72 15.98 8.58
CA ILE A 323 -26.82 16.01 7.11
C ILE A 323 -27.35 14.65 6.64
N VAL A 324 -28.42 14.67 5.86
CA VAL A 324 -29.10 13.45 5.37
C VAL A 324 -29.22 13.50 3.86
N GLU A 325 -28.73 12.46 3.19
CA GLU A 325 -28.90 12.27 1.75
C GLU A 325 -30.31 11.76 1.47
N THR A 326 -31.01 12.35 0.49
CA THR A 326 -32.41 12.01 0.14
C THR A 326 -32.59 11.55 -1.29
#